data_AF-A0A960B4J4-F1
#
_entry.id   AF-A0A960B4J4-F1
#
_cell.length_a   1.000
_cell.length_b   1.000
_cell.length_c   1.000
_cell.angle_alpha   90.00
_cell.angle_beta   90.00
_cell.angle_gamma   90.00
#
_symmetry.space_group_name_H-M   'P 1'
#
loop_
_entity.id
_entity.type
_entity.pdbx_description
1 polymer ?
#
loop_
_entity_poly.entity_id
_entity_poly.type
_entity_poly.pdbx_seq_one_letter_code
_entity_poly.pdbx_strand_id
1 'polypeptide(L)' 'TSFPSVDLDDALAADVRVGRRLAVDLGASGPVAVFAPDGQFLALYEQRGDEARAVAVFTG' A
#
# COMPACT_ATOMS: atom_id res chain seq x y z
N THR A 1 -18.37 -0.35 5.16
CA THR A 1 -17.23 -1.08 5.73
C THR A 1 -15.96 -0.53 5.11
N SER A 2 -14.90 -0.33 5.89
CA SER A 2 -13.61 0.19 5.39
C SER A 2 -12.71 -0.96 4.92
N PHE A 3 -11.71 -0.64 4.10
CA PHE A 3 -10.61 -1.56 3.78
C PHE A 3 -9.75 -1.81 5.02
N PRO A 4 -9.12 -3.00 5.16
CA PRO A 4 -7.97 -3.17 6.04
C PRO A 4 -6.88 -2.15 5.71
N SER A 5 -6.07 -1.78 6.70
CA SER A 5 -5.02 -0.79 6.55
C SER A 5 -3.69 -1.28 7.13
N VAL A 6 -2.60 -0.79 6.54
CA VAL A 6 -1.25 -0.99 7.05
C VAL A 6 -0.47 0.33 6.95
N ASP A 7 0.30 0.62 8.00
CA ASP A 7 1.25 1.72 8.01
C ASP A 7 2.58 1.20 7.46
N LEU A 8 3.12 1.90 6.46
CA LEU A 8 4.41 1.61 5.85
C LEU A 8 5.50 2.40 6.55
N ASP A 9 6.75 1.94 6.43
CA ASP A 9 7.91 2.75 6.73
C ASP A 9 8.20 3.77 5.62
N ASP A 10 9.14 4.69 5.87
CA ASP A 10 9.49 5.75 4.92
C ASP A 10 10.01 5.19 3.57
N ALA A 11 10.70 4.06 3.59
CA ALA A 11 11.27 3.46 2.39
C ALA A 11 10.17 2.91 1.47
N LEU A 12 9.25 2.11 2.03
CA LEU A 12 8.12 1.57 1.29
C LEU A 12 7.13 2.69 0.89
N ALA A 13 6.94 3.71 1.72
CA ALA A 13 6.12 4.87 1.38
C ALA A 13 6.69 5.62 0.16
N ALA A 14 8.02 5.77 0.06
CA ALA A 14 8.66 6.35 -1.13
C ALA A 14 8.46 5.50 -2.38
N ASP A 15 8.55 4.17 -2.26
CA ASP A 15 8.28 3.23 -3.36
C ASP A 15 6.82 3.32 -3.85
N VAL A 16 5.85 3.45 -2.94
CA VAL A 16 4.43 3.65 -3.28
C VAL A 16 4.21 4.94 -4.07
N ARG A 17 4.85 6.04 -3.69
CA ARG A 17 4.70 7.34 -4.38
C ARG A 17 5.13 7.31 -5.85
N VAL A 18 6.00 6.37 -6.22
CA VAL A 18 6.42 6.13 -7.61
C VAL A 18 5.74 4.91 -8.25
N GLY A 19 4.75 4.31 -7.57
CA GLY A 19 3.95 3.19 -8.08
C GLY A 19 4.69 1.85 -8.15
N ARG A 20 5.73 1.66 -7.34
CA ARG A 20 6.47 0.39 -7.31
C ARG A 20 5.67 -0.72 -6.64
N ARG A 21 6.00 -1.95 -7.01
CA ARG A 21 5.53 -3.15 -6.30
C ARG A 21 6.26 -3.26 -4.99
N LEU A 22 5.59 -3.83 -3.98
CA LEU A 22 6.18 -4.04 -2.66
C LEU A 22 6.35 -5.54 -2.42
N ALA A 23 7.52 -5.94 -1.94
CA ALA A 23 7.78 -7.32 -1.50
C ALA A 23 7.34 -7.49 -0.03
N VAL A 24 6.04 -7.26 0.23
CA VAL A 24 5.42 -7.36 1.55
C VAL A 24 4.18 -8.23 1.46
N ASP A 25 3.85 -8.92 2.56
CA ASP A 25 2.56 -9.58 2.73
C ASP A 25 1.57 -8.59 3.35
N LEU A 26 0.50 -8.27 2.62
CA LEU A 26 -0.55 -7.37 3.09
C LEU A 26 -1.51 -8.05 4.10
N GLY A 27 -1.45 -9.38 4.25
CA GLY A 27 -2.31 -10.13 5.17
C GLY A 27 -3.79 -10.14 4.81
N ALA A 28 -4.15 -9.72 3.58
CA ALA A 28 -5.53 -9.67 3.11
C ALA A 28 -5.64 -10.08 1.64
N SER A 29 -6.77 -10.70 1.28
CA SER A 29 -7.07 -11.17 -0.08
C SER A 29 -7.66 -10.10 -1.01
N GLY A 30 -7.95 -8.90 -0.50
CA GLY A 30 -8.53 -7.78 -1.25
C GLY A 30 -7.74 -6.48 -1.03
N PRO A 31 -8.29 -5.32 -1.47
CA PRO A 31 -7.59 -4.05 -1.35
C PRO A 31 -7.27 -3.69 0.10
N VAL A 32 -6.04 -3.24 0.31
CA VAL A 32 -5.52 -2.72 1.58
C VAL A 32 -5.12 -1.27 1.38
N ALA A 33 -5.57 -0.42 2.29
CA ALA A 33 -5.15 0.98 2.36
C ALA A 33 -3.75 1.07 2.96
N VAL A 34 -2.81 1.65 2.21
CA VAL A 34 -1.45 1.87 2.68
C VAL A 34 -1.25 3.33 3.09
N PHE A 35 -0.66 3.53 4.27
CA PHE A 35 -0.40 4.84 4.86
C PHE A 35 1.10 5.05 5.04
N ALA A 36 1.56 6.30 4.99
CA ALA A 36 2.90 6.67 5.43
C ALA A 36 2.99 6.70 6.96
N PRO A 37 4.20 6.73 7.55
CA PRO A 37 4.38 6.80 9.00
C PRO A 37 3.71 8.02 9.67
N ASP A 38 3.49 9.08 8.91
CA ASP A 38 2.81 10.31 9.35
C ASP A 38 1.27 10.22 9.28
N GLY A 39 0.73 9.08 8.87
CA GLY A 39 -0.70 8.85 8.69
C GLY A 39 -1.26 9.36 7.36
N GLN A 40 -0.42 9.83 6.42
CA GLN A 40 -0.88 10.19 5.08
C GLN A 40 -1.36 8.94 4.34
N PHE A 41 -2.58 8.95 3.81
CA PHE A 41 -3.07 7.91 2.91
C PHE A 41 -2.37 8.01 1.55
N LEU A 42 -1.76 6.92 1.09
CA LEU A 42 -0.96 6.91 -0.14
C LEU A 42 -1.67 6.20 -1.30
N ALA A 43 -2.18 4.99 -1.07
CA ALA A 43 -2.67 4.12 -2.13
C ALA A 43 -3.57 2.99 -1.61
N LEU A 44 -4.24 2.32 -2.57
CA LEU A 44 -4.80 0.99 -2.38
C LEU A 44 -3.88 -0.03 -3.05
N TYR A 45 -3.50 -1.07 -2.32
CA TYR A 45 -2.68 -2.17 -2.82
C TYR A 45 -3.41 -3.50 -2.67
N GLU A 46 -3.11 -4.45 -3.55
CA GLU A 46 -3.61 -5.83 -3.46
C GLU A 46 -2.45 -6.83 -3.54
N GLN A 47 -2.58 -7.92 -2.78
CA GLN A 47 -1.64 -9.04 -2.83
C GLN A 47 -1.81 -9.78 -4.16
N ARG A 48 -0.69 -10.02 -4.87
CA ARG A 48 -0.63 -10.72 -6.15
C ARG A 48 0.56 -11.69 -6.14
N GLY A 49 0.32 -12.89 -5.60
CA GLY A 49 1.39 -13.85 -5.33
C GLY A 49 2.27 -13.33 -4.20
N ASP A 50 3.58 -13.32 -4.40
CA ASP A 50 4.56 -12.89 -3.39
C ASP A 50 4.79 -11.37 -3.35
N GLU A 51 4.11 -10.60 -4.23
CA GLU A 51 4.23 -9.14 -4.30
C GLU A 51 2.87 -8.46 -4.10
N ALA A 52 2.89 -7.25 -3.55
CA ALA A 52 1.76 -6.34 -3.52
C ALA A 52 1.84 -5.32 -4.68
N ARG A 53 0.71 -5.05 -5.33
CA ARG A 53 0.61 -4.12 -6.47
C ARG A 53 -0.40 -3.02 -6.22
N ALA A 54 -0.09 -1.83 -6.71
CA ALA A 54 -1.00 -0.69 -6.69
C ALA A 54 -2.25 -0.97 -7.52
N VAL A 55 -3.41 -0.76 -6.91
CA VAL A 55 -4.72 -0.70 -7.57
C VAL A 55 -5.07 0.75 -7.90
N ALA A 56 -4.78 1.66 -6.98
CA ALA A 56 -4.95 3.10 -7.15
C ALA A 56 -3.90 3.85 -6.31
N VAL A 57 -3.25 4.86 -6.91
CA VAL A 57 -2.30 5.74 -6.22
C VAL A 57 -2.90 7.14 -6.14
N PHE A 58 -2.81 7.78 -4.98
CA PHE A 58 -3.36 9.11 -4.75
C PHE A 58 -2.21 10.13 -4.71
N THR A 59 -2.24 11.12 -5.60
CA THR A 59 -1.16 12.12 -5.76
C THR A 59 -1.54 13.48 -5.17
N GLY A 60 -2.26 13.47 -4.03
CA GLY A 60 -2.71 14.68 -3.35
C GLY A 60 -1.56 15.49 -2.74
#